data_AF-A0A7W1PWD9-F1
#
_entry.id   AF-A0A7W1PWD9-F1
#
_cell.length_a   1.000
_cell.length_b   1.000
_cell.length_c   1.000
_cell.angle_alpha   90.00
_cell.angle_beta   90.00
_cell.angle_gamma   90.00
#
_symmetry.space_group_name_H-M   'P 1'
#
loop_
_entity.id
_entity.type
_entity.pdbx_description
1 polymer ?
#
loop_
_entity_poly.entity_id
_entity_poly.type
_entity_poly.pdbx_seq_one_letter_code
_entity_poly.pdbx_strand_id
1 'polypeptide(L)' 'MSINQLFKLIIAFSFTFSFSFSNAQVVNTWEGNQSSMWSEPLNWSEGHVPFASEIVVLDSNSVVDCIV' A
#
# COMPACT_ATOMS: atom_id res chain seq x y z
N MET A 1 -19.50 -39.24 21.19
CA MET A 1 -19.15 -37.82 21.49
C MET A 1 -20.42 -37.11 21.95
N SER A 2 -20.45 -36.49 23.12
CA SER A 2 -21.68 -35.86 23.64
C SER A 2 -21.94 -34.50 22.97
N ILE A 3 -23.20 -34.06 22.95
CA ILE A 3 -23.62 -32.77 22.36
C ILE A 3 -22.79 -31.59 22.92
N ASN A 4 -22.40 -31.67 24.19
CA ASN A 4 -21.59 -30.68 24.90
C ASN A 4 -20.15 -30.60 24.38
N GLN A 5 -19.61 -31.68 23.80
CA GLN A 5 -18.29 -31.69 23.16
C GLN A 5 -18.36 -31.11 21.74
N LEU A 6 -19.49 -31.32 21.04
CA LEU A 6 -19.77 -30.74 19.74
C LEU A 6 -19.93 -29.21 19.81
N PHE A 7 -20.67 -28.70 20.80
CA PHE A 7 -20.78 -27.24 21.02
C PHE A 7 -19.45 -26.59 21.36
N LYS A 8 -18.61 -27.24 22.18
CA LYS A 8 -17.25 -26.77 22.50
C LYS A 8 -16.35 -26.72 21.26
N LEU A 9 -16.45 -27.72 20.39
CA LEU A 9 -15.67 -27.78 19.15
C LEU A 9 -16.08 -26.66 18.17
N ILE A 10 -17.38 -26.41 18.01
CA ILE A 10 -17.92 -25.37 17.13
C ILE A 10 -17.48 -23.98 17.62
N ILE A 11 -17.64 -23.69 18.91
CA ILE A 11 -17.26 -22.40 19.50
C ILE A 11 -15.74 -22.17 19.43
N ALA A 12 -14.94 -23.21 19.66
CA ALA A 12 -13.47 -23.13 19.54
C ALA A 12 -12.99 -22.88 18.10
N PHE A 13 -13.72 -23.39 17.09
CA PHE A 13 -13.40 -23.20 15.68
C PHE A 13 -13.81 -21.81 15.17
N SER A 14 -14.86 -21.21 15.74
CA SER A 14 -15.31 -19.84 15.39
C SER A 14 -14.42 -18.74 15.97
N PHE A 15 -13.71 -18.99 17.08
CA PHE A 15 -12.93 -17.96 17.78
C PHE A 15 -11.53 -17.72 17.19
N THR A 16 -11.05 -18.58 16.30
CA THR A 16 -9.70 -18.51 15.73
C THR A 16 -9.63 -17.88 14.33
N PHE A 17 -10.76 -17.64 13.68
CA PHE A 17 -10.79 -17.06 12.33
C PHE A 17 -10.95 -15.54 12.36
N SER A 18 -10.04 -14.86 13.06
CA SER A 18 -9.86 -13.41 12.88
C SER A 18 -8.79 -13.19 11.81
N PHE A 19 -9.17 -13.36 10.54
CA PHE A 19 -8.28 -13.04 9.42
C PHE A 19 -8.21 -11.51 9.27
N SER A 20 -7.12 -10.91 9.70
CA SER A 20 -6.85 -9.49 9.44
C SER A 20 -6.16 -9.38 8.09
N PHE A 21 -6.85 -8.84 7.09
CA PHE A 21 -6.22 -8.45 5.82
C PHE A 21 -5.56 -7.08 6.00
N SER A 22 -4.23 -7.03 5.98
CA SER A 22 -3.51 -5.76 5.81
C SER A 22 -3.40 -5.48 4.32
N ASN A 23 -3.99 -4.38 3.84
CA ASN A 23 -3.78 -3.93 2.47
C ASN A 23 -2.45 -3.17 2.42
N ALA A 24 -1.38 -3.87 2.02
CA ALA A 24 -0.09 -3.24 1.79
C ALA A 24 -0.13 -2.53 0.44
N GLN A 25 -0.56 -1.26 0.44
CA GLN A 25 -0.53 -0.43 -0.74
C GLN A 25 0.91 0.08 -0.97
N VAL A 26 1.43 -0.07 -2.18
CA VAL A 26 2.75 0.45 -2.55
C VAL A 26 2.69 1.98 -2.53
N VAL A 27 3.71 2.61 -1.93
CA VAL A 27 3.87 4.06 -1.87
C VAL A 27 4.94 4.47 -2.86
N ASN A 28 4.60 5.33 -3.81
CA ASN A 28 5.51 5.84 -4.81
C ASN A 28 5.67 7.36 -4.62
N THR A 29 6.89 7.79 -4.31
CA THR A 29 7.19 9.18 -3.92
C THR A 29 7.74 9.95 -5.11
N TRP A 30 7.26 11.17 -5.31
CA TRP A 30 7.83 12.07 -6.30
C TRP A 30 9.16 12.63 -5.81
N GLU A 31 10.22 12.34 -6.54
CA GLU A 31 11.56 12.86 -6.27
C GLU A 31 11.90 14.02 -7.20
N GLY A 32 11.37 14.01 -8.42
CA GLY A 32 11.58 15.11 -9.38
C GLY A 32 13.04 15.24 -9.88
N ASN A 33 13.82 14.16 -9.80
CA ASN A 33 15.27 14.19 -10.06
C ASN A 33 15.68 14.53 -11.50
N GLN A 34 14.84 14.23 -12.50
CA GLN A 34 15.19 14.39 -13.92
C GLN A 34 14.49 15.58 -14.58
N SER A 35 13.22 15.83 -14.26
CA SER A 35 12.43 16.89 -14.86
C SER A 35 11.19 17.22 -14.02
N SER A 36 10.41 18.23 -14.43
CA SER A 36 9.10 18.52 -13.86
C SER A 36 7.95 17.69 -14.47
N MET A 37 8.25 16.70 -15.32
CA MET A 37 7.22 15.92 -16.03
C MET A 37 6.74 14.73 -15.20
N TRP A 38 5.46 14.72 -14.82
CA TRP A 38 4.83 13.62 -14.07
C TRP A 38 5.00 12.25 -14.73
N SER A 39 5.04 12.24 -16.07
CA SER A 39 5.13 11.03 -16.89
C SER A 39 6.54 10.45 -17.01
N GLU A 40 7.56 11.07 -16.41
CA GLU A 40 8.95 10.59 -16.44
C GLU A 40 9.17 9.56 -15.31
N PRO A 41 9.41 8.28 -15.62
CA PRO A 41 9.65 7.21 -14.64
C PRO A 41 10.73 7.53 -13.60
N LEU A 42 11.79 8.21 -14.02
CA LEU A 42 12.94 8.50 -13.17
C LEU A 42 12.70 9.65 -12.18
N ASN A 43 11.53 10.27 -12.21
CA ASN A 43 11.10 11.22 -11.19
C ASN A 43 10.40 10.54 -9.99
N TRP A 44 10.27 9.21 -10.01
CA TRP A 44 9.53 8.42 -9.03
C TRP A 44 10.45 7.45 -8.29
N SER A 45 10.24 7.29 -6.98
CA SER A 45 11.08 6.45 -6.12
C SER A 45 11.09 4.97 -6.53
N GLU A 46 9.99 4.48 -7.10
CA GLU A 46 9.87 3.09 -7.59
C GLU A 46 10.41 2.92 -9.03
N GLY A 47 10.92 3.99 -9.65
CA GLY A 47 11.49 3.97 -11.00
C GLY A 47 10.46 3.81 -12.12
N HIS A 48 9.18 4.05 -11.83
CA HIS A 48 8.08 4.06 -12.79
C HIS A 48 6.98 5.06 -12.40
N VAL A 49 6.19 5.46 -13.40
CA VAL A 49 4.98 6.27 -13.17
C VAL A 49 3.99 5.47 -12.31
N PRO A 50 3.32 6.10 -11.32
CA PRO A 50 2.44 5.41 -10.40
C PRO A 50 1.29 4.66 -11.08
N PHE A 51 1.01 3.43 -10.64
CA PHE A 51 -0.18 2.69 -11.03
C PHE A 51 -1.40 3.14 -10.21
N ALA A 52 -2.61 2.84 -10.72
CA ALA A 52 -3.85 3.23 -10.06
C ALA A 52 -4.05 2.63 -8.65
N SER A 53 -3.33 1.55 -8.33
CA SER A 53 -3.37 0.90 -7.02
C SER A 53 -2.35 1.46 -6.03
N GLU A 54 -1.56 2.46 -6.39
CA GLU A 54 -0.46 2.97 -5.57
C GLU A 54 -0.83 4.28 -4.87
N ILE A 55 -0.20 4.54 -3.72
CA ILE A 55 -0.29 5.81 -3.03
C ILE A 55 0.80 6.70 -3.60
N VAL A 56 0.41 7.89 -4.06
CA VAL A 56 1.36 8.92 -4.49
C VAL A 56 1.66 9.84 -3.32
N VAL A 57 2.93 10.06 -3.04
CA VAL A 57 3.39 11.03 -2.03
C VAL A 57 4.18 12.15 -2.70
N LEU A 58 3.78 13.37 -2.40
CA LEU A 58 4.51 14.60 -2.70
C LEU A 58 4.94 15.19 -1.36
N ASP A 59 6.24 15.24 -1.08
CA ASP A 59 6.78 15.80 0.15
C ASP A 59 7.33 17.23 -0.07
N SER A 60 7.86 17.87 0.97
CA SER A 60 8.43 19.21 0.85
C SER A 60 9.79 19.25 0.14
N ASN A 61 10.42 18.10 -0.10
CA ASN A 61 11.65 17.95 -0.87
C ASN A 61 11.37 17.66 -2.35
N SER A 62 10.14 17.25 -2.69
CA SER A 62 9.56 17.07 -4.02
C SER A 62 9.42 18.39 -4.82
N VAL A 63 10.35 19.35 -4.66
CA VAL A 63 10.33 20.64 -5.35
C VAL A 63 11.26 20.56 -6.56
N VAL A 64 10.67 20.45 -7.75
CA VAL A 64 11.39 20.73 -8.99
C VAL A 64 11.17 22.21 -9.29
N ASP A 65 12.21 23.01 -9.09
CA ASP A 65 12.15 24.43 -9.44
C ASP A 65 11.92 24.56 -10.95
N CYS A 66 10.86 25.27 -11.33
CA CYS A 66 10.54 25.56 -12.72
C CYS A 66 11.40 26.73 -13.21
N ILE A 67 12.73 26.59 -13.17
CA ILE A 67 13.61 27.53 -13.84
C ILE A 67 13.52 27.25 -15.34
N VAL A 68 12.62 27.98 -15.99
CA VAL A 68 12.57 28.17 -17.44
C VAL A 68 13.67 29.12 -17.90
#